data_AF-A0A6A1WPJ7-F1
#
_entry.id   AF-A0A6A1WPJ7-F1
#
_cell.length_a   1.000
_cell.length_b   1.000
_cell.length_c   1.000
_cell.angle_alpha   90.00
_cell.angle_beta   90.00
_cell.angle_gamma   90.00
#
_symmetry.space_group_name_H-M   'P 1'
#
loop_
_entity.id
_entity.type
_entity.pdbx_description
1 polymer ?
#
loop_
_entity_poly.entity_id
_entity_poly.type
_entity_poly.pdbx_seq_one_letter_code
_entity_poly.pdbx_strand_id
1 'polypeptide(L)'
;MILANQSTCALFAGSWVRDDSYPLYQSSNCPIIDPEFNCQMYGRPDSDYLKYRWQPLNCELPSFNGVDFLLKMRGKTVMFVGDSLGRNQWESLICMISVAAPTTPTQTIRGEPLSTIKFLDYGVSISFYRAPYLVDIDMLQGKRVLMLEEISGNGNAWLGVDVLSFNTGHWWSHTGSLQGLAIRSYPCFKPKDTSAILVVGLHGIRREILPRHGPLGCFGQGT
;
A
#
# COMPACT_ATOMS: atom_id res chain seq x y z
N MET A 1 13.89 -24.01 -12.19
CA MET A 1 14.75 -23.64 -11.05
C MET A 1 15.18 -22.21 -11.24
N ILE A 2 14.71 -21.28 -10.39
CA ILE A 2 15.22 -19.91 -10.38
C ILE A 2 16.53 -19.96 -9.60
N LEU A 3 17.66 -19.85 -10.30
CA LEU A 3 18.97 -19.68 -9.70
C LEU A 3 19.06 -18.25 -9.17
N ALA A 4 18.57 -18.03 -7.95
CA ALA A 4 18.91 -16.84 -7.20
C ALA A 4 20.38 -16.98 -6.77
N ASN A 5 21.19 -15.95 -7.02
CA ASN A 5 22.56 -15.89 -6.51
C ASN A 5 22.52 -16.11 -4.98
N GLN A 6 23.18 -17.17 -4.48
CA GLN A 6 23.07 -17.65 -3.10
C GLN A 6 23.54 -16.64 -2.04
N SER A 7 24.13 -15.52 -2.44
CA SER A 7 24.70 -14.50 -1.55
C SER A 7 23.76 -13.33 -1.21
N THR A 8 22.62 -13.18 -1.89
CA THR A 8 21.69 -12.05 -1.66
C THR A 8 20.33 -12.53 -1.21
N CYS A 9 19.82 -11.94 -0.12
CA CYS A 9 18.49 -12.19 0.45
C CYS A 9 17.39 -11.93 -0.59
N ALA A 10 16.65 -12.96 -0.98
CA ALA A 10 15.62 -12.86 -2.01
C ALA A 10 14.25 -12.59 -1.37
N LEU A 11 14.02 -11.35 -0.91
CA LEU A 11 12.84 -10.96 -0.11
C LEU A 11 11.48 -11.42 -0.67
N PHE A 12 11.32 -11.45 -2.00
CA PHE A 12 10.06 -11.76 -2.67
C PHE A 12 9.99 -13.19 -3.25
N ALA A 13 11.03 -14.00 -3.04
CA ALA A 13 11.04 -15.41 -3.43
C ALA A 13 11.24 -16.26 -2.19
N GLY A 14 10.37 -17.22 -1.95
CA GLY A 14 10.30 -17.90 -0.65
C GLY A 14 9.11 -18.84 -0.55
N SER A 15 8.78 -19.22 0.68
CA SER A 15 7.62 -20.03 0.99
C SER A 15 6.90 -19.53 2.24
N TRP A 16 5.61 -19.84 2.33
CA TRP A 16 4.87 -19.69 3.57
C TRP A 16 5.23 -20.85 4.49
N VAL A 17 5.65 -20.53 5.70
CA VAL A 17 5.96 -21.51 6.75
C VAL A 17 5.03 -21.28 7.93
N ARG A 18 4.59 -22.38 8.54
CA ARG A 18 3.78 -22.31 9.76
C ARG A 18 4.66 -21.85 10.92
N ASP A 19 4.14 -20.92 11.71
CA ASP A 19 4.75 -20.38 12.92
C ASP A 19 3.66 -20.22 13.99
N ASP A 20 3.76 -21.00 15.06
CA ASP A 20 2.73 -20.99 16.10
C ASP A 20 2.80 -19.73 17.00
N SER A 21 3.87 -18.93 16.90
CA SER A 21 3.97 -17.62 17.59
C SER A 21 3.10 -16.54 16.97
N TYR A 22 2.61 -16.74 15.75
CA TYR A 22 1.69 -15.83 15.06
C TYR A 22 0.24 -15.99 15.54
N PRO A 23 -0.66 -15.02 15.32
CA PRO A 23 -0.44 -13.73 14.64
C PRO A 23 0.26 -12.70 15.53
N LEU A 24 0.83 -11.67 14.90
CA LEU A 24 1.48 -10.54 15.59
C LEU A 24 0.50 -9.66 16.38
N TYR A 25 -0.79 -9.73 16.07
CA TYR A 25 -1.87 -9.08 16.80
C TYR A 25 -3.18 -9.87 16.62
N GLN A 26 -4.10 -9.70 17.56
CA GLN A 26 -5.47 -10.19 17.43
C GLN A 26 -6.37 -9.06 16.90
N SER A 27 -7.18 -9.34 15.89
CA SER A 27 -8.05 -8.32 15.29
C SER A 27 -9.04 -7.72 16.30
N SER A 28 -9.48 -8.49 17.29
CA SER A 28 -10.35 -8.03 18.38
C SER A 28 -9.74 -6.92 19.25
N ASN A 29 -8.40 -6.85 19.31
CA ASN A 29 -7.69 -5.95 20.20
C ASN A 29 -7.26 -4.66 19.48
N CYS A 30 -7.55 -4.54 18.18
CA CYS A 30 -7.17 -3.37 17.40
C CYS A 30 -8.37 -2.46 17.14
N PRO A 31 -8.38 -1.21 17.66
CA PRO A 31 -9.54 -0.32 17.58
C PRO A 31 -9.75 0.30 16.19
N ILE A 32 -8.91 -0.05 15.22
CA ILE A 32 -8.87 0.62 13.92
C ILE A 32 -9.17 -0.25 12.72
N ILE A 33 -9.30 -1.56 12.93
CA ILE A 33 -9.64 -2.50 11.87
C ILE A 33 -11.05 -2.21 11.41
N ASP A 34 -11.21 -1.94 10.12
CA ASP A 34 -12.52 -1.83 9.52
C ASP A 34 -13.22 -3.20 9.54
N PRO A 35 -14.56 -3.25 9.73
CA PRO A 35 -15.29 -4.51 9.88
C PRO A 35 -15.04 -5.49 8.70
N GLU A 36 -14.91 -4.98 7.48
CA GLU A 36 -14.65 -5.74 6.26
C GLU A 36 -13.35 -6.58 6.33
N PHE A 37 -12.40 -6.21 7.19
CA PHE A 37 -11.13 -6.92 7.40
C PHE A 37 -11.12 -7.82 8.65
N ASN A 38 -12.19 -7.84 9.44
CA ASN A 38 -12.29 -8.62 10.67
C ASN A 38 -13.03 -9.96 10.45
N CYS A 39 -12.37 -10.92 9.81
CA CYS A 39 -13.00 -12.20 9.44
C CYS A 39 -13.60 -12.97 10.63
N GLN A 40 -12.94 -12.95 11.80
CA GLN A 40 -13.41 -13.64 13.00
C GLN A 40 -14.70 -13.03 13.54
N MET A 41 -14.80 -11.70 13.55
CA MET A 41 -16.03 -11.00 13.94
C MET A 41 -17.23 -11.38 13.06
N TYR A 42 -16.97 -11.69 11.78
CA TYR A 42 -18.00 -12.15 10.83
C TYR A 42 -18.15 -13.67 10.74
N GLY A 43 -17.70 -14.40 11.77
CA GLY A 43 -18.05 -15.80 11.96
C GLY A 43 -17.18 -16.80 11.20
N ARG A 44 -16.02 -16.40 10.67
CA ARG A 44 -15.05 -17.35 10.13
C ARG A 44 -14.55 -18.29 11.26
N PRO A 45 -14.77 -19.61 11.17
CA PRO A 45 -14.50 -20.52 12.30
C PRO A 45 -13.04 -20.99 12.39
N ASP A 46 -12.31 -21.01 11.27
CA ASP A 46 -10.91 -21.43 11.23
C ASP A 46 -9.97 -20.26 11.55
N SER A 47 -8.80 -20.56 12.13
CA SER A 47 -7.78 -19.56 12.48
C SER A 47 -6.36 -19.92 11.98
N ASP A 48 -6.19 -21.07 11.33
CA ASP A 48 -4.87 -21.54 10.86
C ASP A 48 -4.23 -20.61 9.84
N TYR A 49 -5.01 -19.84 9.09
CA TYR A 49 -4.50 -18.83 8.16
C TYR A 49 -3.68 -17.73 8.84
N LEU A 50 -3.91 -17.50 10.14
CA LEU A 50 -3.16 -16.54 10.95
C LEU A 50 -1.79 -17.07 11.39
N LYS A 51 -1.52 -18.36 11.21
CA LYS A 51 -0.32 -19.06 11.72
C LYS A 51 0.79 -19.17 10.68
N TYR A 52 0.75 -18.38 9.61
CA TYR A 52 1.74 -18.43 8.55
C TYR A 52 2.58 -17.16 8.51
N ARG A 53 3.90 -17.34 8.38
CA ARG A 53 4.83 -16.26 8.06
C ARG A 53 5.53 -16.52 6.75
N TRP A 54 5.93 -15.45 6.07
CA TRP A 54 6.73 -15.53 4.86
C TRP A 54 8.20 -15.80 5.21
N GLN A 55 8.80 -16.82 4.60
CA GLN A 55 10.22 -17.15 4.71
C GLN A 55 10.89 -16.92 3.34
N PRO A 56 11.67 -15.84 3.18
CA PRO A 56 12.44 -15.62 1.96
C PRO A 56 13.52 -16.70 1.75
N LEU A 57 13.95 -16.85 0.50
CA LEU A 57 15.14 -17.63 0.16
C LEU A 57 16.40 -16.86 0.57
N ASN A 58 17.40 -17.61 1.05
CA ASN A 58 18.75 -17.14 1.38
C ASN A 58 18.84 -16.15 2.56
N CYS A 59 17.78 -15.98 3.36
CA CYS A 59 17.80 -15.15 4.57
C CYS A 59 16.62 -15.44 5.49
N GLU A 60 16.77 -15.07 6.77
CA GLU A 60 15.68 -15.02 7.73
C GLU A 60 15.31 -13.56 8.01
N LEU A 61 14.01 -13.28 8.03
CA LEU A 61 13.51 -11.96 8.41
C LEU A 61 13.40 -11.87 9.94
N PRO A 62 13.90 -10.79 10.56
CA PRO A 62 13.63 -10.57 11.97
C PRO A 62 12.13 -10.36 12.19
N SER A 63 11.62 -10.85 13.33
CA SER A 63 10.25 -10.58 13.74
C SER A 63 10.02 -9.06 13.86
N PHE A 64 8.84 -8.60 13.45
CA PHE A 64 8.49 -7.19 13.55
C PHE A 64 8.42 -6.75 15.01
N ASN A 65 9.07 -5.63 15.33
CA ASN A 65 8.99 -4.97 16.63
C ASN A 65 8.42 -3.56 16.45
N GLY A 66 7.21 -3.34 16.97
CA GLY A 66 6.52 -2.05 16.85
C GLY A 66 7.20 -0.90 17.58
N VAL A 67 7.87 -1.16 18.71
CA VAL A 67 8.64 -0.13 19.44
C VAL A 67 9.87 0.28 18.64
N ASP A 68 10.61 -0.68 18.08
CA ASP A 68 11.77 -0.39 17.23
C ASP A 68 11.35 0.39 15.98
N PHE A 69 10.19 0.08 15.40
CA PHE A 69 9.63 0.85 14.29
C PHE A 69 9.38 2.30 14.72
N LEU A 70 8.68 2.51 15.84
CA LEU A 70 8.37 3.85 16.36
C LEU A 70 9.64 4.66 16.67
N LEU A 71 10.69 4.02 17.20
CA LEU A 71 11.97 4.67 17.45
C LEU A 71 12.68 5.07 16.15
N LYS A 72 12.71 4.19 15.15
CA LYS A 72 13.32 4.47 13.83
C LYS A 72 12.56 5.53 13.03
N MET A 73 11.25 5.61 13.22
CA MET A 73 10.38 6.58 12.58
C MET A 73 10.15 7.85 13.40
N ARG A 74 10.80 8.01 14.56
CA ARG A 74 10.56 9.15 15.46
C ARG A 74 10.58 10.48 14.72
N GLY A 75 9.51 11.26 14.90
CA GLY A 75 9.32 12.56 14.25
C GLY A 75 8.98 12.52 12.75
N LYS A 76 8.77 11.34 12.16
CA LYS A 76 8.51 11.17 10.72
C LYS A 76 7.04 10.89 10.43
N THR A 77 6.69 11.12 9.17
CA THR A 77 5.39 10.78 8.58
C THR A 77 5.54 9.65 7.57
N VAL A 78 4.75 8.60 7.75
CA VAL A 78 4.62 7.46 6.83
C VAL A 78 3.24 7.52 6.20
N MET A 79 3.14 7.45 4.87
CA MET A 79 1.86 7.50 4.16
C MET A 79 1.71 6.33 3.20
N PHE A 80 0.62 5.59 3.36
CA PHE A 80 0.11 4.64 2.39
C PHE A 80 -0.80 5.38 1.42
N VAL A 81 -0.59 5.21 0.12
CA VAL A 81 -1.35 5.89 -0.92
C VAL A 81 -1.90 4.87 -1.90
N GLY A 82 -3.21 4.79 -2.07
CA GLY A 82 -3.76 3.85 -3.02
C GLY A 82 -5.20 3.44 -2.79
N ASP A 83 -5.45 2.14 -2.97
CA ASP A 83 -6.77 1.53 -2.87
C ASP A 83 -6.97 0.80 -1.52
N SER A 84 -8.02 -0.04 -1.45
CA SER A 84 -8.39 -0.78 -0.24
C SER A 84 -7.30 -1.73 0.26
N LEU A 85 -6.39 -2.21 -0.60
CA LEU A 85 -5.27 -3.04 -0.15
C LEU A 85 -4.23 -2.22 0.62
N GLY A 86 -3.94 -1.00 0.17
CA GLY A 86 -3.09 -0.06 0.91
C GLY A 86 -3.69 0.34 2.26
N ARG A 87 -5.02 0.51 2.30
CA ARG A 87 -5.75 0.72 3.57
C ARG A 87 -5.57 -0.46 4.52
N ASN A 88 -5.74 -1.68 4.02
CA ASN A 88 -5.58 -2.88 4.85
C ASN A 88 -4.14 -3.04 5.40
N GLN A 89 -3.12 -2.70 4.61
CA GLN A 89 -1.73 -2.66 5.07
C GLN A 89 -1.50 -1.58 6.14
N TRP A 90 -2.04 -0.38 5.94
CA TRP A 90 -1.99 0.71 6.90
C TRP A 90 -2.62 0.30 8.25
N GLU A 91 -3.79 -0.33 8.22
CA GLU A 91 -4.45 -0.82 9.43
C GLU A 91 -3.61 -1.88 10.14
N SER A 92 -3.10 -2.86 9.38
CA SER A 92 -2.27 -3.93 9.92
C SER A 92 -1.03 -3.40 10.65
N LEU A 93 -0.33 -2.41 10.07
CA LEU A 93 0.83 -1.79 10.69
C LEU A 93 0.48 -1.13 12.03
N ILE A 94 -0.59 -0.35 12.07
CA ILE A 94 -1.02 0.32 13.29
C ILE A 94 -1.42 -0.69 14.37
N CYS A 95 -2.07 -1.80 14.01
CA CYS A 95 -2.43 -2.85 14.96
C CYS A 95 -1.20 -3.50 15.57
N MET A 96 -0.19 -3.84 14.76
CA MET A 96 1.08 -4.37 15.26
C MET A 96 1.77 -3.40 16.22
N ILE A 97 1.75 -2.10 15.91
CA ILE A 97 2.34 -1.07 16.78
C ILE A 97 1.54 -0.91 18.07
N SER A 98 0.20 -0.88 17.99
CA SER A 98 -0.67 -0.70 19.15
C SER A 98 -0.53 -1.83 20.17
N VAL A 99 -0.29 -3.08 19.72
CA VAL A 99 -0.01 -4.21 20.60
C VAL A 99 1.38 -4.10 21.24
N ALA A 100 2.39 -3.62 20.49
CA ALA A 100 3.75 -3.46 20.99
C ALA A 100 3.91 -2.28 21.96
N ALA A 101 3.08 -1.24 21.83
CA ALA A 101 3.17 -0.01 22.61
C ALA A 101 1.79 0.48 23.12
N PRO A 102 1.05 -0.34 23.89
CA PRO A 102 -0.37 -0.12 24.20
C PRO A 102 -0.66 1.11 25.07
N THR A 103 0.35 1.61 25.79
CA THR A 103 0.23 2.80 26.65
C THR A 103 0.52 4.11 25.91
N THR A 104 0.98 4.04 24.65
CA THR A 104 1.33 5.24 23.88
C THR A 104 0.05 5.99 23.52
N PRO A 105 -0.11 7.27 23.92
CA PRO A 105 -1.27 8.05 23.56
C PRO A 105 -1.28 8.29 22.05
N THR A 106 -2.46 8.13 21.45
CA THR A 106 -2.66 8.31 20.01
C THR A 106 -3.67 9.42 19.72
N GLN A 107 -3.44 10.15 18.63
CA GLN A 107 -4.41 11.06 18.04
C GLN A 107 -4.85 10.49 16.69
N THR A 108 -6.17 10.32 16.51
CA THR A 108 -6.73 9.74 15.29
C THR A 108 -7.61 10.77 14.58
N ILE A 109 -7.36 10.95 13.29
CA ILE A 109 -8.21 11.73 12.38
C ILE A 109 -8.63 10.76 11.28
N ARG A 110 -9.92 10.42 11.21
CA ARG A 110 -10.45 9.59 10.12
C ARG A 110 -11.29 10.45 9.18
N GLY A 111 -11.02 10.28 7.89
CA GLY A 111 -11.68 11.02 6.83
C GLY A 111 -11.28 10.49 5.48
N GLU A 112 -12.01 10.96 4.47
CA GLU A 112 -11.70 10.75 3.05
C GLU A 112 -11.33 12.11 2.45
N PRO A 113 -10.23 12.21 1.68
CA PRO A 113 -9.37 11.12 1.22
C PRO A 113 -8.26 10.72 2.21
N LEU A 114 -8.06 11.46 3.32
CA LEU A 114 -6.93 11.27 4.24
C LEU A 114 -7.37 10.83 5.63
N SER A 115 -6.83 9.71 6.10
CA SER A 115 -6.91 9.24 7.48
C SER A 115 -5.51 9.15 8.09
N THR A 116 -5.34 9.57 9.35
CA THR A 116 -4.03 9.62 10.03
C THR A 116 -4.15 9.20 11.48
N ILE A 117 -3.17 8.41 11.95
CA ILE A 117 -2.96 8.12 13.37
C ILE A 117 -1.57 8.58 13.76
N LYS A 118 -1.50 9.38 14.84
CA LYS A 118 -0.26 9.90 15.39
C LYS A 118 0.03 9.27 16.75
N PHE A 119 1.21 8.65 16.88
CA PHE A 119 1.74 8.14 18.14
C PHE A 119 2.51 9.27 18.83
N LEU A 120 1.90 9.89 19.85
CA LEU A 120 2.32 11.20 20.35
C LEU A 120 3.70 11.17 21.00
N ASP A 121 4.01 10.15 21.81
CA ASP A 121 5.31 10.02 22.50
C ASP A 121 6.50 9.91 21.54
N TYR A 122 6.25 9.48 20.30
CA TYR A 122 7.26 9.30 19.27
C TYR A 122 7.17 10.36 18.17
N GLY A 123 6.12 11.19 18.16
CA GLY A 123 5.86 12.13 17.08
C GLY A 123 5.71 11.46 15.71
N VAL A 124 5.32 10.18 15.65
CA VAL A 124 5.19 9.41 14.40
C VAL A 124 3.77 9.52 13.89
N SER A 125 3.60 9.94 12.64
CA SER A 125 2.31 9.96 11.95
C SER A 125 2.27 8.84 10.91
N ILE A 126 1.21 8.03 10.93
CA ILE A 126 0.96 6.98 9.95
C ILE A 126 -0.37 7.25 9.28
N SER A 127 -0.35 7.50 7.98
CA SER A 127 -1.48 7.99 7.21
C SER A 127 -1.87 7.04 6.08
N PHE A 128 -3.14 7.05 5.72
CA PHE A 128 -3.67 6.46 4.50
C PHE A 128 -4.34 7.57 3.67
N TYR A 129 -3.90 7.71 2.41
CA TYR A 129 -4.49 8.61 1.42
C TYR A 129 -5.16 7.78 0.31
N ARG A 130 -6.48 7.90 0.18
CA ARG A 130 -7.26 7.17 -0.82
C ARG A 130 -7.07 7.79 -2.20
N ALA A 131 -6.29 7.13 -3.04
CA ALA A 131 -6.10 7.45 -4.45
C ALA A 131 -6.08 6.15 -5.25
N PRO A 132 -7.23 5.50 -5.52
CA PRO A 132 -7.27 4.13 -6.03
C PRO A 132 -6.56 3.93 -7.37
N TYR A 133 -6.47 4.98 -8.17
CA TYR A 133 -5.78 5.00 -9.46
C TYR A 133 -4.50 5.85 -9.45
N LEU A 134 -4.14 6.44 -8.29
CA LEU A 134 -3.07 7.42 -8.06
C LEU A 134 -3.26 8.76 -8.81
N VAL A 135 -3.64 8.71 -10.07
CA VAL A 135 -3.92 9.86 -10.93
C VAL A 135 -5.19 10.60 -10.52
N ASP A 136 -5.30 11.83 -11.01
CA ASP A 136 -6.43 12.70 -10.78
C ASP A 136 -7.69 12.18 -11.51
N ILE A 137 -8.85 12.47 -10.93
CA ILE A 137 -10.15 12.09 -11.48
C ILE A 137 -10.98 13.35 -11.67
N ASP A 138 -11.40 13.60 -12.90
CA ASP A 138 -12.23 14.75 -13.24
C ASP A 138 -13.66 14.34 -13.60
N MET A 139 -14.59 15.30 -13.65
CA MET A 139 -15.99 15.11 -14.03
C MET A 139 -16.25 15.79 -15.38
N LEU A 140 -16.17 15.02 -16.46
CA LEU A 140 -16.46 15.50 -17.81
C LEU A 140 -17.87 15.05 -18.22
N GLN A 141 -18.76 16.02 -18.44
CA GLN A 141 -20.15 15.78 -18.87
C GLN A 141 -20.91 14.79 -17.94
N GLY A 142 -20.69 14.91 -16.63
CA GLY A 142 -21.32 14.05 -15.62
C GLY A 142 -20.74 12.64 -15.52
N LYS A 143 -19.68 12.31 -16.29
CA LYS A 143 -18.93 11.07 -16.18
C LYS A 143 -17.59 11.34 -15.51
N ARG A 144 -17.22 10.49 -14.58
CA ARG A 144 -15.89 10.55 -13.96
C ARG A 144 -14.86 10.04 -14.97
N VAL A 145 -13.74 10.72 -15.12
CA VAL A 145 -12.69 10.43 -16.11
C VAL A 145 -11.34 10.34 -15.42
N LEU A 146 -10.58 9.29 -15.72
CA LEU A 146 -9.19 9.16 -15.27
C LEU A 146 -8.29 10.06 -16.13
N MET A 147 -7.56 10.96 -15.47
CA MET A 147 -6.60 11.85 -16.09
C MET A 147 -5.20 11.23 -16.02
N LEU A 148 -4.87 10.31 -16.94
CA LEU A 148 -3.68 9.45 -16.84
C LEU A 148 -2.33 10.20 -16.79
N GLU A 149 -2.30 11.46 -17.21
CA GLU A 149 -1.09 12.31 -17.21
C GLU A 149 -1.07 13.30 -16.05
N GLU A 150 -2.13 13.34 -15.24
CA GLU A 150 -2.30 14.29 -14.13
C GLU A 150 -2.27 13.54 -12.79
N ILE A 151 -1.34 13.92 -11.93
CA ILE A 151 -1.20 13.38 -10.57
C ILE A 151 -1.04 14.49 -9.54
N SER A 152 -0.98 15.75 -9.96
CA SER A 152 -0.67 16.88 -9.09
C SER A 152 -1.79 17.17 -8.09
N GLY A 153 -3.05 16.94 -8.46
CA GLY A 153 -4.19 17.13 -7.57
C GLY A 153 -4.05 16.29 -6.30
N ASN A 154 -3.86 14.99 -6.46
CA ASN A 154 -3.57 14.10 -5.34
C ASN A 154 -2.16 14.31 -4.77
N GLY A 155 -1.16 14.48 -5.64
CA GLY A 155 0.26 14.52 -5.30
C GLY A 155 0.65 15.65 -4.36
N ASN A 156 -0.06 16.77 -4.39
CA ASN A 156 0.15 17.89 -3.47
C ASN A 156 -0.01 17.47 -1.99
N ALA A 157 -0.88 16.50 -1.70
CA ALA A 157 -1.09 16.00 -0.34
C ALA A 157 0.04 15.09 0.15
N TRP A 158 0.89 14.57 -0.74
CA TRP A 158 1.97 13.64 -0.43
C TRP A 158 3.31 14.34 -0.22
N LEU A 159 3.38 15.64 -0.54
CA LEU A 159 4.58 16.44 -0.37
C LEU A 159 4.97 16.54 1.11
N GLY A 160 6.27 16.41 1.39
CA GLY A 160 6.81 16.48 2.76
C GLY A 160 6.64 15.21 3.59
N VAL A 161 6.09 14.13 3.04
CA VAL A 161 6.05 12.82 3.68
C VAL A 161 7.43 12.15 3.62
N ASP A 162 7.89 11.57 4.73
CA ASP A 162 9.22 10.92 4.82
C ASP A 162 9.25 9.55 4.15
N VAL A 163 8.16 8.80 4.23
CA VAL A 163 8.03 7.46 3.64
C VAL A 163 6.70 7.31 2.93
N LEU A 164 6.74 7.05 1.63
CA LEU A 164 5.56 6.79 0.80
C LEU A 164 5.50 5.31 0.40
N SER A 165 4.34 4.70 0.60
CA SER A 165 4.02 3.34 0.14
C SER A 165 2.84 3.39 -0.81
N PHE A 166 3.10 3.31 -2.10
CA PHE A 166 2.05 3.34 -3.12
C PHE A 166 1.52 1.95 -3.43
N ASN A 167 0.22 1.86 -3.68
CA ASN A 167 -0.40 0.68 -4.25
C ASN A 167 -1.52 1.10 -5.23
N THR A 168 -1.67 0.35 -6.32
CA THR A 168 -2.83 0.48 -7.21
C THR A 168 -2.95 -0.81 -8.01
N GLY A 169 -4.16 -1.31 -8.22
CA GLY A 169 -4.35 -2.54 -8.99
C GLY A 169 -5.80 -2.98 -9.06
N HIS A 170 -6.45 -3.11 -7.89
CA HIS A 170 -7.77 -3.74 -7.79
C HIS A 170 -8.81 -3.10 -8.72
N TRP A 171 -8.73 -1.79 -8.89
CA TRP A 171 -9.69 -1.01 -9.67
C TRP A 171 -9.45 -1.02 -11.19
N TRP A 172 -8.25 -1.38 -11.66
CA TRP A 172 -7.92 -1.35 -13.09
C TRP A 172 -8.57 -2.48 -13.90
N SER A 173 -8.93 -3.59 -13.23
CA SER A 173 -9.59 -4.75 -13.86
C SER A 173 -11.11 -4.64 -13.93
N HIS A 174 -11.72 -3.62 -13.33
CA HIS A 174 -13.17 -3.45 -13.40
C HIS A 174 -13.58 -3.01 -14.82
N THR A 175 -14.50 -3.76 -15.43
CA THR A 175 -15.09 -3.47 -16.74
C THR A 175 -16.62 -3.31 -16.63
N GLY A 176 -17.25 -2.60 -17.56
CA GLY A 176 -18.72 -2.51 -17.63
C GLY A 176 -19.33 -1.60 -16.56
N SER A 177 -20.44 -2.00 -15.95
CA SER A 177 -21.13 -1.21 -14.89
C SER A 177 -20.31 -1.02 -13.62
N LEU A 178 -19.26 -1.82 -13.43
CA LEU A 178 -18.30 -1.71 -12.34
C LEU A 178 -17.14 -0.76 -12.67
N GLN A 179 -16.95 -0.42 -13.95
CA GLN A 179 -15.99 0.59 -14.40
C GLN A 179 -16.66 1.97 -14.28
N GLY A 180 -16.70 2.50 -13.06
CA GLY A 180 -17.34 3.79 -12.78
C GLY A 180 -16.67 5.01 -13.42
N LEU A 181 -15.66 4.82 -14.29
CA LEU A 181 -14.82 5.86 -14.87
C LEU A 181 -14.56 5.61 -16.37
N ALA A 182 -14.65 6.66 -17.19
CA ALA A 182 -14.13 6.61 -18.56
C ALA A 182 -12.62 6.87 -18.55
N ILE A 183 -11.85 6.12 -19.36
CA ILE A 183 -10.40 6.30 -19.46
C ILE A 183 -10.12 7.20 -20.67
N ARG A 184 -9.55 8.39 -20.45
CA ARG A 184 -8.98 9.17 -21.55
C ARG A 184 -7.54 8.67 -21.76
N SER A 185 -7.40 7.64 -22.59
CA SER A 185 -6.11 7.13 -23.04
C SER A 185 -5.94 7.38 -24.54
N TYR A 186 -4.80 7.94 -24.94
CA TYR A 186 -4.27 7.75 -26.28
C TYR A 186 -3.75 6.29 -26.41
N PRO A 187 -3.63 5.70 -27.62
CA PRO A 187 -3.76 4.25 -27.88
C PRO A 187 -2.75 3.28 -27.23
N CYS A 188 -1.89 3.70 -26.31
CA CYS A 188 -0.74 2.92 -25.84
C CYS A 188 -0.86 2.32 -24.43
N PHE A 189 -1.97 2.50 -23.69
CA PHE A 189 -2.08 1.93 -22.34
C PHE A 189 -3.02 0.72 -22.30
N LYS A 190 -2.46 -0.49 -22.15
CA LYS A 190 -3.18 -1.69 -21.73
C LYS A 190 -2.60 -2.19 -20.41
N PRO A 191 -3.24 -1.94 -19.27
CA PRO A 191 -2.79 -2.50 -18.00
C PRO A 191 -3.12 -4.00 -17.98
N LYS A 192 -2.10 -4.84 -17.85
CA LYS A 192 -2.23 -6.24 -17.42
C LYS A 192 -1.57 -6.34 -16.06
N ASP A 193 -2.32 -6.84 -15.08
CA ASP A 193 -1.91 -7.27 -13.74
C ASP A 193 -0.58 -6.73 -13.24
N THR A 194 -0.61 -5.52 -12.68
CA THR A 194 0.52 -4.96 -11.93
C THR A 194 0.03 -4.46 -10.58
N SER A 195 0.14 -5.31 -9.56
CA SER A 195 0.28 -4.84 -8.18
C SER A 195 1.72 -4.34 -8.02
N ALA A 196 1.97 -3.05 -8.24
CA ALA A 196 3.25 -2.45 -7.95
C ALA A 196 3.20 -1.84 -6.54
N ILE A 197 4.01 -2.36 -5.62
CA ILE A 197 4.36 -1.65 -4.39
C ILE A 197 5.56 -0.78 -4.75
N LEU A 198 5.35 0.52 -4.93
CA LEU A 198 6.45 1.48 -5.10
C LEU A 198 6.76 2.08 -3.72
N VAL A 199 7.86 1.63 -3.11
CA VAL A 199 8.46 2.30 -1.95
C VAL A 199 9.47 3.31 -2.50
N VAL A 200 9.10 4.59 -2.55
CA VAL A 200 10.06 5.65 -2.93
C VAL A 200 10.80 6.06 -1.66
N GLY A 201 12.05 5.64 -1.54
CA GLY A 201 12.96 6.08 -0.49
C GLY A 201 13.43 7.52 -0.70
N LEU A 202 13.78 8.17 0.41
CA LEU A 202 14.37 9.52 0.53
C LEU A 202 15.39 9.80 -0.59
N HIS A 203 14.96 10.47 -1.67
CA HIS A 203 15.71 11.35 -2.61
C HIS A 203 14.81 11.65 -3.83
N GLY A 204 13.68 12.31 -3.57
CA GLY A 204 12.79 12.83 -4.62
C GLY A 204 11.98 11.78 -5.38
N ILE A 205 10.79 12.17 -5.82
CA ILE A 205 9.97 11.37 -6.74
C ILE A 205 10.68 11.40 -8.09
N ARG A 206 11.57 10.44 -8.36
CA ARG A 206 12.04 10.19 -9.72
C ARG A 206 10.91 9.50 -10.48
N ARG A 207 10.56 10.06 -11.65
CA ARG A 207 9.75 9.38 -12.67
C ARG A 207 10.49 8.12 -13.12
N GLU A 208 10.23 7.00 -12.48
CA GLU A 208 10.56 5.67 -12.99
C GLU A 208 9.27 4.87 -13.07
N ILE A 209 8.44 5.23 -14.05
CA ILE A 209 7.62 4.20 -14.70
C ILE A 209 8.65 3.38 -15.47
N LEU A 210 9.02 2.21 -14.96
CA LEU A 210 9.88 1.27 -15.67
C LEU A 210 9.01 0.46 -16.63
N PRO A 211 8.94 0.77 -17.94
CA PRO A 211 8.58 -0.25 -18.91
C PRO A 211 9.72 -1.27 -18.91
N ARG A 212 9.47 -2.49 -18.44
CA ARG A 212 10.30 -3.62 -18.87
C ARG A 212 10.04 -3.82 -20.36
N HIS A 213 11.02 -3.37 -21.13
CA HIS A 213 11.25 -3.47 -22.58
C HIS A 213 11.26 -2.11 -23.29
N GLY A 214 12.40 -1.87 -23.94
CA GLY A 214 12.78 -0.64 -24.64
C GLY A 214 12.00 -0.36 -25.94
N PRO A 215 12.53 0.54 -26.78
CA PRO A 215 11.75 1.53 -27.49
C PRO A 215 11.02 0.93 -28.69
N LEU A 216 9.70 1.11 -28.74
CA LEU A 216 8.96 1.07 -29.99
C LEU A 216 8.57 2.51 -30.32
N GLY A 217 9.32 3.07 -31.27
CA GLY A 217 9.20 4.43 -31.73
C GLY A 217 7.78 4.81 -32.14
N CYS A 218 7.37 6.00 -31.73
CA CYS A 218 6.24 6.70 -32.32
C CYS A 218 6.62 7.08 -33.76
N PHE A 219 5.97 6.49 -34.76
CA PHE A 219 5.84 7.12 -36.07
C PHE A 219 4.42 7.67 -36.16
N GLY A 220 4.32 9.00 -36.20
CA GLY A 220 3.12 9.70 -36.63
C GLY A 220 3.14 9.85 -38.16
N GLN A 221 1.96 9.71 -38.77
CA GLN A 221 1.51 10.43 -39.97
C GLN A 221 -0.02 10.56 -39.77
N GLY A 222 -0.67 11.72 -39.87
CA GLY A 222 -0.36 12.87 -40.70
C GLY A 222 -1.20 12.77 -41.97
N THR A 223 -2.26 13.60 -42.01
CA THR A 223 -3.30 13.81 -43.05
C THR A 223 -4.28 12.69 -43.33
#